data_AF-A0A7H8LWF9-F1
#
_entry.id   AF-A0A7H8LWF9-F1
#
_cell.length_a   1.000
_cell.length_b   1.000
_cell.length_c   1.000
_cell.angle_alpha   90.00
_cell.angle_beta   90.00
_cell.angle_gamma   90.00
#
_symmetry.space_group_name_H-M   'P 1'
#
loop_
_entity.id
_entity.type
_entity.pdbx_description
1 polymer ?
#
loop_
_entity_poly.entity_id
_entity_poly.type
_entity_poly.pdbx_seq_one_letter_code
_entity_poly.pdbx_strand_id
1 'polypeptide(L)'
;MADVTSEVRITGAERPDGLTLRTVGLAARGLPELCAEGLPPYLGDGWARVLGLAAQRLAATGEPPAELAPGVGIRFEPAGDGALVAVPPTGRDAAEWRRDVLLRLFPEARS
;
A
#
# COMPACT_ATOMS: atom_id res chain seq x y z
N MET A 1 5.23 -27.30 -17.11
CA MET A 1 5.49 -25.85 -17.05
C MET A 1 4.40 -25.31 -16.15
N ALA A 2 4.72 -24.98 -14.89
CA ALA A 2 3.70 -24.58 -13.94
C ALA A 2 3.08 -23.26 -14.42
N ASP A 3 1.78 -23.29 -14.60
CA ASP A 3 0.95 -22.11 -14.86
C ASP A 3 0.96 -21.28 -13.57
N VAL A 4 2.01 -20.47 -13.39
CA VAL A 4 2.15 -19.56 -12.24
C VAL A 4 1.22 -18.39 -12.51
N THR A 5 -0.05 -18.58 -12.17
CA THR A 5 -0.97 -17.46 -11.91
C THR A 5 -0.25 -16.51 -10.98
N SER A 6 0.16 -15.36 -11.51
CA SER A 6 1.14 -14.47 -10.92
C SER A 6 0.66 -13.91 -9.58
N GLU A 7 1.08 -14.57 -8.50
CA GLU A 7 0.79 -14.16 -7.13
C GLU A 7 1.45 -12.80 -6.87
N VAL A 8 0.66 -11.83 -6.41
CA VAL A 8 1.20 -10.56 -5.90
C VAL A 8 1.51 -10.75 -4.41
N ARG A 9 2.78 -10.64 -4.05
CA ARG A 9 3.25 -10.73 -2.67
C ARG A 9 3.54 -9.34 -2.12
N ILE A 10 3.61 -9.22 -0.80
CA ILE A 10 4.05 -8.00 -0.12
C ILE A 10 5.30 -8.33 0.68
N THR A 11 6.37 -7.61 0.40
CA THR A 11 7.67 -7.77 1.07
C THR A 11 7.96 -6.54 1.93
N GLY A 12 8.54 -6.76 3.11
CA GLY A 12 8.98 -5.69 4.00
C GLY A 12 10.51 -5.60 4.07
N ALA A 13 11.03 -4.39 4.17
CA ALA A 13 12.43 -4.10 4.43
C ALA A 13 12.56 -2.96 5.44
N GLU A 14 13.29 -3.17 6.52
CA GLU A 14 13.65 -2.10 7.45
C GLU A 14 14.69 -1.16 6.81
N ARG A 15 14.46 0.14 6.98
CA ARG A 15 15.30 1.24 6.51
C ARG A 15 15.53 2.25 7.64
N PRO A 16 16.55 3.12 7.54
CA PRO A 16 16.82 4.13 8.57
C PRO A 16 15.63 5.06 8.85
N ASP A 17 14.76 5.28 7.88
CA ASP A 17 13.55 6.11 7.95
C ASP A 17 12.28 5.34 8.36
N GLY A 18 12.36 4.02 8.50
CA GLY A 18 11.27 3.16 8.95
C GLY A 18 11.12 1.88 8.13
N LEU A 19 9.99 1.18 8.33
CA LEU A 19 9.63 0.01 7.54
C LEU A 19 9.15 0.45 6.15
N THR A 20 9.73 -0.14 5.12
CA THR A 20 9.22 -0.06 3.75
C THR A 20 8.50 -1.35 3.42
N LEU A 21 7.25 -1.24 2.95
CA LEU A 21 6.49 -2.35 2.38
C LEU A 21 6.33 -2.13 0.88
N ARG A 22 6.45 -3.21 0.10
CA ARG A 22 6.36 -3.15 -1.36
C ARG A 22 5.67 -4.39 -1.91
N THR A 23 4.82 -4.21 -2.91
CA THR A 23 4.27 -5.32 -3.70
C THR A 23 5.33 -5.89 -4.64
N VAL A 24 5.23 -7.19 -4.91
CA VAL A 24 6.05 -7.90 -5.90
C VAL A 24 5.13 -8.76 -6.74
N GLY A 25 5.07 -8.49 -8.05
CA GLY A 25 4.32 -9.28 -9.02
C GLY A 25 3.32 -8.47 -9.85
N LEU A 26 3.06 -7.20 -9.51
CA LEU A 26 2.22 -6.33 -10.35
C LEU A 26 2.94 -5.98 -11.66
N ALA A 27 4.26 -5.80 -11.62
CA ALA A 27 5.06 -5.49 -12.81
C ALA A 27 4.99 -6.59 -13.88
N ALA A 28 4.89 -7.86 -13.45
CA ALA A 28 4.70 -8.99 -14.38
C ALA A 28 3.36 -8.91 -15.15
N ARG A 29 2.42 -8.09 -14.67
CA ARG A 29 1.12 -7.83 -15.29
C ARG A 29 1.07 -6.47 -15.99
N GLY A 30 2.21 -5.80 -16.16
CA GLY A 30 2.30 -4.46 -16.79
C GLY A 30 1.78 -3.32 -15.89
N LEU A 31 1.66 -3.55 -14.58
CA LEU A 31 1.19 -2.57 -13.61
C LEU A 31 2.34 -2.10 -12.70
N PRO A 32 2.32 -0.86 -12.19
CA PRO A 32 3.34 -0.40 -11.25
C PRO A 32 3.24 -1.16 -9.93
N GLU A 33 4.39 -1.42 -9.30
CA GLU A 33 4.40 -1.90 -7.92
C GLU A 33 3.94 -0.78 -6.97
N LEU A 34 3.26 -1.15 -5.89
CA LEU A 34 2.81 -0.23 -4.84
C LEU A 34 3.74 -0.34 -3.63
N CYS A 35 4.07 0.81 -3.04
CA CYS A 35 4.95 0.94 -1.90
C CYS A 35 4.30 1.74 -0.77
N ALA A 36 4.68 1.44 0.46
CA ALA A 36 4.47 2.30 1.62
C ALA A 36 5.80 2.44 2.35
N GLU A 37 6.30 3.67 2.43
CA GLU A 37 7.64 3.99 2.94
C GLU A 37 7.59 4.70 4.30
N GLY A 38 8.68 4.64 5.06
CA GLY A 38 8.82 5.32 6.35
C GLY A 38 7.74 4.95 7.38
N LEU A 39 7.25 3.70 7.35
CA LEU A 39 6.24 3.24 8.30
C LEU A 39 6.86 2.98 9.67
N PRO A 40 6.21 3.40 10.76
CA PRO A 40 6.49 2.82 12.07
C PRO A 40 6.32 1.29 12.04
N PRO A 41 7.27 0.49 12.56
CA PRO A 41 7.23 -0.98 12.42
C PRO A 41 5.93 -1.63 12.92
N TYR A 42 5.34 -1.12 14.00
CA TYR A 42 4.08 -1.63 14.56
C TYR A 42 2.86 -1.47 13.62
N LEU A 43 2.98 -0.66 12.57
CA LEU A 43 1.94 -0.50 11.54
C LEU A 43 2.10 -1.49 10.38
N GLY A 44 3.18 -2.28 10.34
CA GLY A 44 3.56 -3.12 9.21
C GLY A 44 2.46 -4.09 8.74
N ASP A 45 1.94 -4.93 9.64
CA ASP A 45 0.91 -5.92 9.28
C ASP A 45 -0.37 -5.28 8.77
N GLY A 46 -0.79 -4.17 9.41
CA GLY A 46 -1.95 -3.41 8.97
C GLY A 46 -1.73 -2.82 7.58
N TRP A 47 -0.56 -2.21 7.35
CA TRP A 47 -0.23 -1.59 6.06
C TRP A 47 0.00 -2.60 4.94
N ALA A 48 0.42 -3.83 5.27
CA ALA A 48 0.42 -4.93 4.31
C ALA A 48 -1.01 -5.22 3.82
N ARG A 49 -2.01 -5.25 4.71
CA ARG A 49 -3.42 -5.43 4.32
C ARG A 49 -3.93 -4.26 3.46
N VAL A 50 -3.56 -3.02 3.80
CA VAL A 50 -3.88 -1.81 3.02
C VAL A 50 -3.32 -1.92 1.60
N LEU A 51 -2.03 -2.25 1.45
CA LEU A 51 -1.40 -2.44 0.14
C LEU A 51 -2.04 -3.60 -0.63
N GLY A 52 -2.41 -4.69 0.04
CA GLY A 52 -3.12 -5.80 -0.58
C GLY A 52 -4.48 -5.39 -1.17
N LEU A 53 -5.24 -4.55 -0.46
CA LEU A 53 -6.49 -3.99 -0.96
C LEU A 53 -6.27 -3.04 -2.14
N ALA A 54 -5.25 -2.17 -2.06
CA ALA A 54 -4.91 -1.25 -3.14
C ALA A 54 -4.45 -2.00 -4.40
N ALA A 55 -3.62 -3.03 -4.24
CA ALA A 55 -3.12 -3.87 -5.32
C ALA A 55 -4.26 -4.63 -6.02
N GLN A 56 -5.23 -5.15 -5.26
CA GLN A 56 -6.43 -5.78 -5.83
C GLN A 56 -7.24 -4.80 -6.68
N ARG A 57 -7.41 -3.56 -6.22
CA ARG A 57 -8.12 -2.52 -6.99
C ARG A 57 -7.37 -2.14 -8.26
N LEU A 58 -6.07 -1.84 -8.14
CA LEU A 58 -5.21 -1.53 -9.29
C LEU A 58 -5.22 -2.67 -10.32
N ALA A 59 -5.15 -3.92 -9.86
CA ALA A 59 -5.20 -5.08 -10.75
C ALA A 59 -6.56 -5.28 -11.45
N ALA A 60 -7.64 -4.75 -10.87
CA ALA A 60 -8.99 -4.84 -11.43
C ALA A 60 -9.30 -3.68 -12.39
N THR A 61 -8.81 -2.47 -12.12
CA THR A 61 -9.16 -1.25 -12.88
C THR A 61 -8.05 -0.77 -13.81
N GLY A 62 -6.80 -1.17 -13.57
CA GLY A 62 -5.62 -0.62 -14.24
C GLY A 62 -5.19 0.76 -13.71
N GLU A 63 -5.91 1.32 -12.74
CA GLU A 63 -5.67 2.66 -12.20
C GLU A 63 -5.48 2.63 -10.68
N PRO A 64 -4.55 3.43 -10.12
CA PRO A 64 -4.37 3.53 -8.66
C PRO A 64 -5.65 4.05 -8.00
N PRO A 65 -6.16 3.38 -6.95
CA PRO A 65 -7.39 3.82 -6.30
C PRO A 65 -7.19 5.15 -5.58
N ALA A 66 -8.11 6.11 -5.76
CA ALA A 66 -8.14 7.35 -4.98
C ALA A 66 -8.75 7.16 -3.56
N GLU A 67 -9.43 6.03 -3.36
CA GLU A 67 -10.14 5.69 -2.14
C GLU A 67 -10.09 4.17 -1.91
N LEU A 68 -9.98 3.74 -0.65
CA LEU A 68 -9.93 2.31 -0.27
C LEU A 68 -11.23 1.80 0.35
N ALA A 69 -12.04 2.68 0.91
CA ALA A 69 -13.39 2.43 1.43
C ALA A 69 -14.12 3.78 1.54
N PRO A 70 -15.45 3.83 1.66
CA PRO A 70 -16.17 5.09 1.78
C PRO A 70 -15.58 6.05 2.84
N GLY A 71 -15.11 7.20 2.38
CA GLY A 71 -14.42 8.26 3.10
C GLY A 71 -12.94 8.02 3.40
N VAL A 72 -12.32 6.92 2.98
CA VAL A 72 -10.92 6.56 3.26
C VAL A 72 -10.06 6.82 2.02
N GLY A 73 -9.68 8.10 1.86
CA GLY A 73 -8.86 8.56 0.74
C GLY A 73 -7.39 8.14 0.84
N ILE A 74 -6.79 7.84 -0.30
CA ILE A 74 -5.37 7.54 -0.48
C ILE A 74 -4.88 8.19 -1.77
N ARG A 75 -3.62 8.63 -1.77
CA ARG A 75 -2.94 9.10 -2.98
C ARG A 75 -1.72 8.26 -3.25
N PHE A 76 -1.27 8.30 -4.50
CA PHE A 76 -0.06 7.63 -4.94
C PHE A 76 0.81 8.62 -5.71
N GLU A 77 2.11 8.61 -5.41
CA GLU A 77 3.11 9.41 -6.11
C GLU A 77 4.20 8.51 -6.70
N PRO A 78 4.73 8.80 -7.91
CA PRO A 78 5.80 8.01 -8.49
C PRO A 78 7.07 8.06 -7.64
N ALA A 79 7.64 6.89 -7.36
CA ALA A 79 9.00 6.74 -6.89
C ALA A 79 9.99 6.80 -8.06
N GLY A 80 11.28 7.00 -7.74
CA GLY A 80 12.35 7.08 -8.74
C GLY A 80 12.59 5.81 -9.56
N ASP A 81 12.02 4.67 -9.13
CA ASP A 81 12.15 3.37 -9.79
C ASP A 81 10.87 2.90 -10.50
N GLY A 82 9.88 3.79 -10.66
CA GLY A 82 8.61 3.50 -11.32
C GLY A 82 7.56 2.82 -10.44
N ALA A 83 7.85 2.57 -9.16
CA ALA A 83 6.81 2.21 -8.20
C ALA A 83 5.92 3.41 -7.85
N LEU A 84 4.79 3.14 -7.22
CA LEU A 84 3.86 4.15 -6.69
C LEU A 84 3.84 4.09 -5.18
N VAL A 85 4.22 5.18 -4.52
CA VAL A 85 4.26 5.29 -3.06
C VAL A 85 2.94 5.83 -2.55
N ALA A 86 2.33 5.13 -1.59
CA ALA A 86 1.16 5.58 -0.86
C ALA A 86 1.50 6.81 -0.02
N VAL A 87 0.79 7.91 -0.27
CA VAL A 87 0.98 9.19 0.41
C VAL A 87 -0.35 9.71 0.96
N PRO A 88 -0.34 10.51 2.05
CA PRO A 88 -1.54 11.11 2.59
C PRO A 88 -2.19 12.09 1.59
N PRO A 89 -3.50 12.36 1.73
CA PRO A 89 -4.11 13.53 1.13
C PRO A 89 -3.35 14.82 1.50
N THR A 90 -3.35 15.81 0.61
CA THR A 90 -2.64 17.08 0.83
C THR A 90 -3.06 17.73 2.15
N GLY A 91 -2.08 18.17 2.95
CA GLY A 91 -2.31 18.87 4.22
C GLY A 91 -2.56 17.95 5.42
N ARG A 92 -2.48 16.62 5.27
CA ARG A 92 -2.57 15.66 6.37
C ARG A 92 -1.18 15.25 6.85
N ASP A 93 -1.01 15.11 8.17
CA ASP A 93 0.17 14.48 8.75
C ASP A 93 0.22 12.99 8.36
N ALA A 94 1.40 12.53 7.94
CA ALA A 94 1.57 11.16 7.45
C ALA A 94 1.40 10.12 8.56
N ALA A 95 1.86 10.40 9.78
CA ALA A 95 1.80 9.43 10.87
C ALA A 95 0.37 9.29 11.42
N GLU A 96 -0.37 10.39 11.56
CA GLU A 96 -1.78 10.39 11.92
C GLU A 96 -2.64 9.70 10.85
N TRP A 97 -2.44 10.08 9.58
CA TRP A 97 -3.15 9.48 8.45
C TRP A 97 -2.94 7.97 8.38
N ARG A 98 -1.70 7.49 8.58
CA ARG A 98 -1.41 6.06 8.53
C ARG A 98 -2.17 5.25 9.57
N ARG A 99 -2.37 5.81 10.77
CA ARG A 99 -3.17 5.19 11.82
C ARG A 99 -4.67 5.28 11.50
N ASP A 100 -5.14 6.45 11.06
CA ASP A 100 -6.54 6.67 10.69
C ASP A 100 -7.01 5.67 9.62
N VAL A 101 -6.21 5.47 8.56
CA VAL A 101 -6.51 4.50 7.49
C VAL A 101 -6.73 3.09 8.07
N LEU A 102 -5.84 2.62 8.95
CA LEU A 102 -6.00 1.30 9.57
C LEU A 102 -7.25 1.23 10.46
N LEU A 103 -7.46 2.22 11.32
CA LEU A 103 -8.58 2.25 12.25
C LEU A 103 -9.96 2.35 11.57
N ARG A 104 -9.99 2.80 10.31
CA ARG A 104 -11.19 2.92 9.49
C ARG A 104 -11.41 1.73 8.58
N LEU A 105 -10.35 1.10 8.06
CA LEU A 105 -10.45 -0.10 7.22
C LEU A 105 -10.59 -1.37 8.05
N PHE A 106 -9.95 -1.42 9.22
CA PHE A 106 -9.89 -2.59 10.10
C PHE A 106 -10.21 -2.16 11.54
N PRO A 107 -11.49 -1.88 11.86
CA PRO A 107 -11.89 -1.42 13.19
C PRO A 107 -11.48 -2.37 14.33
N GLU A 108 -11.32 -3.66 14.04
CA GLU A 108 -10.80 -4.69 14.95
C GLU A 108 -9.37 -4.44 15.43
N ALA A 109 -8.60 -3.58 14.75
CA ALA A 109 -7.24 -3.21 15.17
C ALA A 109 -7.19 -2.21 16.35
N ARG A 110 -8.34 -1.88 16.95
CA ARG A 110 -8.47 -0.97 18.11
C ARG A 110 -8.21 -1.63 19.46
N SER A 111 -8.08 -2.96 19.50
CA SER A 111 -8.02 -3.76 20.74
C SER A 111 -6.61 -3.98 21.26
#